data_AF-A0A1A8DD03-F1
#
_entry.id   AF-A0A1A8DD03-F1
#
_cell.length_a   1.000
_cell.length_b   1.000
_cell.length_c   1.000
_cell.angle_alpha   90.00
_cell.angle_beta   90.00
_cell.angle_gamma   90.00
#
_symmetry.space_group_name_H-M   'P 1'
#
loop_
_entity.id
_entity.type
_entity.pdbx_description
1 polymer ?
#
loop_
_entity_poly.entity_id
_entity_poly.type
_entity_poly.pdbx_seq_one_letter_code
_entity_poly.pdbx_strand_id
1 'polypeptide(L)'
;LLITGMYQNHSKDTNSSCSKSLLCDHKAKLVQAIKRIKHEVDECKEAERETYTNSVEVENRFDGLEREIRAEFQNLHRFLNVEECKDLERLQKERQKQLKQLKEREKKIAAQGKDLERAIAVLNGKLAEEDGPKLLQEIQDLLKRSQVSFVLPAEVNTEVRSGQ
;
A
#
# COMPACT_ATOMS: atom_id res chain seq x y z
N LEU A 1 88.93 -68.40 -61.11
CA LEU A 1 89.13 -67.11 -60.42
C LEU A 1 88.57 -66.03 -61.34
N LEU A 2 87.60 -65.17 -61.03
CA LEU A 2 86.77 -64.91 -59.87
C LEU A 2 85.50 -64.17 -60.36
N ILE A 3 84.34 -64.71 -59.98
CA ILE A 3 83.15 -64.05 -59.41
C ILE A 3 82.36 -63.02 -60.25
N THR A 4 81.25 -63.54 -60.77
CA THR A 4 79.94 -62.92 -61.00
C THR A 4 79.29 -62.45 -59.69
N GLY A 5 78.48 -61.38 -59.71
CA GLY A 5 77.48 -61.10 -58.67
C GLY A 5 77.37 -59.61 -58.33
N MET A 6 76.57 -58.85 -59.07
CA MET A 6 75.20 -58.48 -58.69
C MET A 6 75.09 -57.60 -57.45
N TYR A 7 74.78 -56.33 -57.72
CA TYR A 7 74.26 -55.31 -56.81
C TYR A 7 73.34 -55.89 -55.72
N GLN A 8 73.74 -55.74 -54.45
CA GLN A 8 72.82 -55.85 -53.31
C GLN A 8 72.57 -54.45 -52.73
N ASN A 9 71.53 -53.78 -53.25
CA ASN A 9 70.83 -52.73 -52.53
C ASN A 9 69.71 -53.39 -51.71
N HIS A 10 70.05 -53.90 -50.53
CA HIS A 10 69.03 -54.29 -49.55
C HIS A 10 68.80 -53.15 -48.55
N SER A 11 67.52 -52.84 -48.32
CA SER A 11 66.93 -52.06 -47.20
C SER A 11 66.33 -50.68 -47.46
N LYS A 12 65.76 -50.39 -48.65
CA LYS A 12 64.95 -49.14 -48.82
C LYS A 12 63.42 -49.32 -48.80
N ASP A 13 62.91 -50.53 -48.99
CA ASP A 13 61.45 -50.71 -49.17
C ASP A 13 60.68 -51.12 -47.90
N THR A 14 61.32 -51.77 -46.94
CA THR A 14 60.66 -52.18 -45.68
C THR A 14 60.39 -51.00 -44.75
N ASN A 15 61.29 -50.01 -44.71
CA ASN A 15 61.18 -48.81 -43.86
C ASN A 15 60.14 -47.80 -44.39
N SER A 16 59.93 -47.79 -45.72
CA SER A 16 58.95 -46.95 -46.42
C SER A 16 57.52 -47.46 -46.22
N SER A 17 57.33 -48.79 -46.21
CA SER A 17 56.01 -49.42 -46.02
C SER A 17 55.48 -49.25 -44.58
N CYS A 18 56.34 -49.47 -43.58
CA CYS A 18 56.01 -49.28 -42.16
C CYS A 18 55.66 -47.81 -41.82
N SER A 19 56.39 -46.85 -42.39
CA SER A 19 56.10 -45.42 -42.20
C SER A 19 54.75 -44.99 -42.81
N LYS A 20 54.34 -45.60 -43.93
CA LYS A 20 53.05 -45.31 -44.57
C LYS A 20 51.88 -45.88 -43.76
N SER A 21 51.98 -47.10 -43.22
CA SER A 21 50.91 -47.67 -42.38
C SER A 21 50.73 -46.87 -41.09
N LEU A 22 51.84 -46.49 -40.45
CA LEU A 22 51.80 -45.67 -39.23
C LEU A 22 51.19 -44.28 -39.50
N LEU A 23 51.47 -43.67 -40.66
CA LEU A 23 50.84 -42.42 -41.06
C LEU A 23 49.31 -42.57 -41.26
N CYS A 24 48.87 -43.67 -41.87
CA CYS A 24 47.44 -43.96 -42.03
C CYS A 24 46.73 -44.11 -40.69
N ASP A 25 47.34 -44.80 -39.72
CA ASP A 25 46.78 -44.97 -38.37
C ASP A 25 46.64 -43.62 -37.64
N HIS A 26 47.65 -42.75 -37.74
CA HIS A 26 47.58 -41.41 -37.16
C HIS A 26 46.50 -40.55 -37.81
N LYS A 27 46.34 -40.62 -39.14
CA LYS A 27 45.24 -39.94 -39.85
C LYS A 27 43.88 -40.45 -39.39
N ALA A 28 43.71 -41.76 -39.20
CA ALA A 28 42.47 -42.33 -38.67
C ALA A 28 42.16 -41.83 -37.25
N LYS A 29 43.18 -41.76 -36.38
CA LYS A 29 43.06 -41.16 -35.03
C LYS A 29 42.67 -39.68 -35.08
N LEU A 30 43.22 -38.90 -36.03
CA LEU A 30 42.83 -37.51 -36.25
C LEU A 30 41.37 -37.39 -36.68
N VAL A 31 40.89 -38.23 -37.60
CA VAL A 31 39.47 -38.24 -38.00
C VAL A 31 38.58 -38.57 -36.80
N GLN A 32 38.97 -39.53 -35.96
CA GLN A 32 38.21 -39.87 -34.76
C GLN A 32 38.20 -38.73 -33.74
N ALA A 33 39.33 -38.05 -33.54
CA ALA A 33 39.42 -36.88 -32.68
C ALA A 33 38.52 -35.74 -33.20
N ILE A 34 38.51 -35.49 -34.50
CA ILE A 34 37.63 -34.48 -35.12
C ILE A 34 36.15 -34.82 -34.87
N LYS A 35 35.75 -36.09 -35.01
CA LYS A 35 34.37 -36.51 -34.74
C LYS A 35 33.98 -36.28 -33.28
N ARG A 36 34.86 -36.61 -32.33
CA ARG A 36 34.64 -36.32 -30.90
C ARG A 36 34.50 -34.83 -30.65
N ILE A 37 35.43 -34.02 -31.15
CA ILE A 37 35.41 -32.56 -30.97
C ILE A 37 34.14 -31.95 -31.56
N LYS A 38 33.66 -32.43 -32.72
CA LYS A 38 32.40 -31.96 -33.30
C LYS A 38 31.20 -32.23 -32.39
N HIS A 39 31.12 -33.41 -31.79
CA HIS A 39 30.07 -33.73 -30.83
C HIS A 39 30.13 -32.79 -29.62
N GLU A 40 31.31 -32.58 -29.03
CA GLU A 40 31.48 -31.63 -27.91
C GLU A 40 31.08 -30.19 -28.29
N VAL A 41 31.33 -29.76 -29.52
CA VAL A 41 30.89 -28.45 -30.03
C VAL A 41 29.36 -28.36 -30.11
N ASP A 42 28.69 -29.43 -30.51
CA ASP A 42 27.23 -29.45 -30.58
C ASP A 42 26.60 -29.46 -29.18
N GLU A 43 27.15 -30.24 -28.24
CA GLU A 43 26.75 -30.22 -26.83
C GLU A 43 26.95 -28.83 -26.20
N CYS A 44 28.10 -28.19 -26.47
CA CYS A 44 28.39 -26.85 -25.98
C CYS A 44 27.36 -25.81 -26.47
N LYS A 45 26.94 -25.89 -27.74
CA LYS A 45 25.91 -25.00 -28.31
C LYS A 45 24.51 -25.27 -27.77
N GLU A 46 24.19 -26.51 -27.42
CA GLU A 46 22.92 -26.81 -26.76
C GLU A 46 22.91 -26.25 -25.34
N ALA A 47 23.96 -26.51 -24.56
CA ALA A 47 24.10 -26.00 -23.20
C ALA A 47 24.10 -24.46 -23.15
N GLU A 48 24.71 -23.77 -24.13
CA GLU A 48 24.67 -22.31 -24.23
C GLU A 48 23.24 -21.80 -24.47
N ARG A 49 22.48 -22.43 -25.38
CA ARG A 49 21.08 -22.06 -25.67
C ARG A 49 20.15 -22.32 -24.50
N GLU A 50 20.30 -23.46 -23.84
CA GLU A 50 19.53 -23.81 -22.64
C GLU A 50 19.83 -22.80 -21.51
N THR A 51 21.11 -22.50 -21.27
CA THR A 51 21.52 -21.54 -20.25
C THR A 51 20.96 -20.14 -20.53
N TYR A 52 21.01 -19.68 -21.78
CA TYR A 52 20.41 -18.42 -22.18
C TYR A 52 18.90 -18.39 -21.94
N THR A 53 18.19 -19.47 -22.32
CA THR A 53 16.74 -19.59 -22.11
C THR A 53 16.41 -19.52 -20.62
N ASN A 54 17.14 -20.27 -19.78
CA ASN A 54 16.97 -20.24 -18.34
C ASN A 54 17.22 -18.86 -17.75
N SER A 55 18.23 -18.13 -18.24
CA SER A 55 18.51 -16.76 -17.79
C SER A 55 17.33 -15.83 -18.09
N VAL A 56 16.76 -15.90 -19.30
CA VAL A 56 15.60 -15.08 -19.69
C VAL A 56 14.37 -15.44 -18.85
N GLU A 57 14.13 -16.72 -18.58
CA GLU A 57 13.03 -17.14 -17.71
C GLU A 57 13.17 -16.61 -16.28
N VAL A 58 14.39 -16.62 -15.73
CA VAL A 58 14.66 -16.08 -14.40
C VAL A 58 14.37 -14.59 -14.35
N GLU A 59 14.90 -13.80 -15.28
CA GLU A 59 14.65 -12.35 -15.35
C GLU A 59 13.14 -12.05 -15.44
N ASN A 60 12.41 -12.76 -16.31
CA ASN A 60 10.97 -12.60 -16.45
C ASN A 60 10.20 -12.90 -15.15
N ARG A 61 10.66 -13.88 -14.35
CA ARG A 61 10.04 -14.20 -13.06
C ARG A 61 10.28 -13.09 -12.04
N PHE A 62 11.50 -12.54 -11.98
CA PHE A 62 11.80 -11.41 -11.10
C PHE A 62 10.99 -10.17 -11.49
N ASP A 63 10.92 -9.84 -12.78
CA ASP A 63 10.08 -8.75 -13.30
C ASP A 63 8.59 -8.95 -12.98
N GLY A 64 8.12 -10.19 -13.01
CA GLY A 64 6.76 -10.56 -12.62
C GLY A 64 6.49 -10.29 -11.14
N LEU A 65 7.36 -10.79 -10.27
CA LEU A 65 7.26 -10.63 -8.82
C LEU A 65 7.36 -9.16 -8.40
N GLU A 66 8.26 -8.38 -9.01
CA GLU A 66 8.37 -6.95 -8.72
C GLU A 66 7.08 -6.20 -9.06
N ARG A 67 6.46 -6.51 -10.21
CA ARG A 67 5.19 -5.91 -10.62
C ARG A 67 4.07 -6.30 -9.66
N GLU A 68 4.00 -7.56 -9.26
CA GLU A 68 3.01 -8.05 -8.30
C GLU A 68 3.15 -7.34 -6.94
N ILE A 69 4.35 -7.29 -6.37
CA ILE A 69 4.62 -6.58 -5.11
C ILE A 69 4.15 -5.13 -5.21
N ARG A 70 4.54 -4.41 -6.28
CA ARG A 70 4.13 -3.01 -6.47
C ARG A 70 2.61 -2.87 -6.56
N ALA A 71 1.94 -3.75 -7.31
CA ALA A 71 0.48 -3.71 -7.48
C ALA A 71 -0.26 -3.96 -6.16
N GLU A 72 0.19 -4.93 -5.36
CA GLU A 72 -0.42 -5.24 -4.06
C GLU A 72 -0.29 -4.07 -3.08
N PHE A 73 0.88 -3.43 -3.00
CA PHE A 73 1.04 -2.23 -2.18
C PHE A 73 0.18 -1.06 -2.67
N GLN A 74 0.06 -0.86 -3.98
CA GLN A 74 -0.83 0.17 -4.54
C GLN A 74 -2.30 -0.11 -4.21
N ASN A 75 -2.73 -1.38 -4.27
CA ASN A 75 -4.08 -1.79 -3.88
C ASN A 75 -4.34 -1.52 -2.40
N LEU A 76 -3.37 -1.85 -1.52
CA LEU A 76 -3.46 -1.58 -0.09
C LEU A 76 -3.54 -0.08 0.20
N HIS A 77 -2.72 0.75 -0.43
CA HIS A 77 -2.79 2.21 -0.27
C HIS A 77 -4.15 2.76 -0.71
N ARG A 78 -4.69 2.28 -1.83
CA ARG A 78 -6.04 2.68 -2.28
C ARG A 78 -7.11 2.27 -1.27
N PHE A 79 -7.02 1.07 -0.70
CA PHE A 79 -7.93 0.61 0.34
C PHE A 79 -7.87 1.50 1.58
N LEU A 80 -6.66 1.77 2.10
CA LEU A 80 -6.46 2.62 3.27
C LEU A 80 -6.98 4.04 3.07
N ASN A 81 -6.78 4.63 1.90
CA ASN A 81 -7.31 5.96 1.58
C ASN A 81 -8.85 5.99 1.63
N VAL A 82 -9.51 4.95 1.12
CA VAL A 82 -10.97 4.85 1.16
C VAL A 82 -11.47 4.72 2.60
N GLU A 83 -10.82 3.88 3.42
CA GLU A 83 -11.19 3.73 4.84
C GLU A 83 -10.95 5.02 5.63
N GLU A 84 -9.84 5.72 5.39
CA GLU A 84 -9.56 7.03 5.99
C GLU A 84 -10.66 8.05 5.62
N CYS A 85 -11.04 8.13 4.34
CA CYS A 85 -12.12 9.02 3.92
C CYS A 85 -13.44 8.70 4.64
N LYS A 86 -13.81 7.42 4.76
CA LYS A 86 -15.04 7.01 5.46
C LYS A 86 -15.00 7.41 6.94
N ASP A 87 -13.85 7.23 7.59
CA ASP A 87 -13.67 7.57 9.00
C ASP A 87 -13.75 9.07 9.23
N LEU A 88 -13.12 9.86 8.36
CA LEU A 88 -13.18 11.32 8.40
C LEU A 88 -14.61 11.82 8.14
N GLU A 89 -15.34 11.24 7.19
CA GLU A 89 -16.74 11.58 6.95
C GLU A 89 -17.62 11.27 8.16
N ARG A 90 -17.44 10.11 8.79
CA ARG A 90 -18.17 9.73 10.01
C ARG A 90 -17.87 10.72 11.14
N LEU A 91 -16.60 11.06 11.35
CA LEU A 91 -16.19 12.03 12.35
C LEU A 91 -16.78 13.42 12.10
N GLN A 92 -16.81 13.86 10.83
CA GLN A 92 -17.40 15.13 10.44
C GLN A 92 -18.91 15.17 10.69
N LYS A 93 -19.62 14.08 10.38
CA LYS A 93 -21.07 13.95 10.63
C LYS A 93 -21.39 14.02 12.13
N GLU A 94 -20.63 13.30 12.96
CA GLU A 94 -20.83 13.34 14.42
C GLU A 94 -20.51 14.74 14.98
N ARG A 95 -19.42 15.37 14.53
CA ARG A 95 -19.09 16.76 14.89
C ARG A 95 -20.24 17.71 14.55
N GLN A 96 -20.77 17.65 13.33
CA GLN A 96 -21.88 18.52 12.90
C GLN A 96 -23.13 18.31 13.74
N LYS A 97 -23.46 17.05 14.06
CA LYS A 97 -24.60 16.70 14.90
C LYS A 97 -24.46 17.26 16.32
N GLN A 98 -23.32 17.03 16.97
CA GLN A 98 -23.07 17.52 18.33
C GLN A 98 -23.07 19.06 18.39
N LEU A 99 -22.40 19.73 17.45
CA LEU A 99 -22.40 21.20 17.39
C LEU A 99 -23.79 21.78 17.14
N LYS A 100 -24.60 21.14 16.30
CA LYS A 100 -26.00 21.56 16.07
C LYS A 100 -26.83 21.45 17.36
N GLN A 101 -26.67 20.36 18.10
CA GLN A 101 -27.37 20.16 19.38
C GLN A 101 -26.93 21.18 20.44
N LEU A 102 -25.62 21.44 20.55
CA LEU A 102 -25.09 22.45 21.48
C LEU A 102 -25.59 23.85 21.14
N LYS A 103 -25.60 24.23 19.86
CA LYS A 103 -26.10 25.54 19.41
C LYS A 103 -27.60 25.71 19.72
N GLU A 104 -28.37 24.64 19.61
CA GLU A 104 -29.79 24.66 19.99
C GLU A 104 -29.99 24.75 21.51
N ARG A 105 -29.18 24.03 22.29
CA ARG A 105 -29.15 24.15 23.75
C ARG A 105 -28.81 25.58 24.19
N GLU A 106 -27.78 26.18 23.61
CA GLU A 106 -27.36 27.56 23.88
C GLU A 106 -28.49 28.55 23.59
N LYS A 107 -29.17 28.44 22.44
CA LYS A 107 -30.33 29.29 22.11
C LYS A 107 -31.44 29.21 23.15
N LYS A 108 -31.76 28.01 23.64
CA LYS A 108 -32.80 27.83 24.68
C LYS A 108 -32.40 28.49 25.99
N ILE A 109 -31.14 28.32 26.40
CA ILE A 109 -30.60 28.96 27.61
C ILE A 109 -30.65 30.48 27.46
N ALA A 110 -30.18 31.03 26.33
CA ALA A 110 -30.18 32.46 26.07
C ALA A 110 -31.59 33.06 26.02
N ALA A 111 -32.57 32.33 25.46
CA ALA A 111 -33.97 32.75 25.46
C ALA A 111 -34.54 32.85 26.89
N GLN A 112 -34.34 31.80 27.71
CA GLN A 112 -34.74 31.81 29.11
C GLN A 112 -34.05 32.94 29.89
N GLY A 113 -32.74 33.16 29.67
CA GLY A 113 -32.00 34.25 30.29
C GLY A 113 -32.63 35.61 30.00
N LYS A 114 -32.97 35.88 28.73
CA LYS A 114 -33.66 37.11 28.33
C LYS A 114 -35.06 37.24 28.93
N ASP A 115 -35.81 36.15 29.08
CA ASP A 115 -37.11 36.16 29.75
C ASP A 115 -36.97 36.50 31.24
N LEU A 116 -35.96 35.96 31.91
CA LEU A 116 -35.67 36.24 33.32
C LEU A 116 -35.21 37.69 33.52
N GLU A 117 -34.33 38.21 32.65
CA GLU A 117 -33.91 39.62 32.67
C GLU A 117 -35.11 40.56 32.47
N ARG A 118 -36.02 40.23 31.55
CA ARG A 118 -37.27 40.98 31.36
C ARG A 118 -38.16 40.94 32.61
N ALA A 119 -38.29 39.77 33.25
CA ALA A 119 -39.06 39.65 34.48
C ALA A 119 -38.47 40.51 35.61
N ILE A 120 -37.14 40.53 35.75
CA ILE A 120 -36.44 41.42 36.69
C ILE A 120 -36.72 42.89 36.36
N ALA A 121 -36.65 43.29 35.09
CA ALA A 121 -36.92 44.66 34.67
C ALA A 121 -38.37 45.09 35.00
N VAL A 122 -39.35 44.20 34.79
CA VAL A 122 -40.75 44.44 35.15
C VAL A 122 -40.92 44.61 36.67
N LEU A 123 -40.28 43.74 37.46
CA LEU A 123 -40.31 43.83 38.93
C LEU A 123 -39.67 45.13 39.44
N ASN A 124 -38.50 45.49 38.91
CA ASN A 124 -37.82 46.74 39.25
C ASN A 124 -38.63 47.98 38.84
N GLY A 125 -39.28 47.94 37.67
CA GLY A 125 -40.20 49.00 37.23
C GLY A 125 -41.35 49.15 38.22
N LYS A 126 -41.91 48.04 38.69
CA LYS A 126 -43.01 48.05 39.67
C LYS A 126 -42.58 48.60 41.04
N LEU A 127 -41.36 48.30 41.47
CA LEU A 127 -40.78 48.82 42.71
C LEU A 127 -40.51 50.34 42.66
N ALA A 128 -40.41 50.93 41.46
CA ALA A 128 -40.13 52.35 41.28
C ALA A 128 -41.41 53.22 41.17
N GLU A 129 -42.60 52.62 41.14
CA GLU A 129 -43.87 53.37 41.11
C GLU A 129 -44.16 54.04 42.46
N GLU A 130 -44.83 55.20 42.43
CA GLU A 130 -45.27 55.89 43.65
C GLU A 130 -46.41 55.14 44.35
N ASP A 131 -46.46 55.24 45.69
CA ASP A 131 -47.46 54.56 46.50
C ASP A 131 -48.89 55.00 46.14
N GLY A 132 -49.72 54.01 45.80
CA GLY A 132 -51.12 54.24 45.47
C GLY A 132 -52.01 53.07 45.93
N PRO A 133 -53.32 53.31 46.10
CA PRO A 133 -54.25 52.31 46.65
C PRO A 133 -54.37 51.02 45.81
N LYS A 134 -53.95 51.05 44.54
CA LYS A 134 -53.95 49.88 43.63
C LYS A 134 -52.62 49.11 43.63
N LEU A 135 -51.53 49.74 44.08
CA LEU A 135 -50.17 49.19 43.97
C LEU A 135 -50.01 47.87 44.74
N LEU A 136 -50.60 47.79 45.94
CA LEU A 136 -50.55 46.59 46.78
C LEU A 136 -51.13 45.36 46.06
N GLN A 137 -52.30 45.53 45.42
CA GLN A 137 -52.96 44.44 44.70
C GLN A 137 -52.13 44.01 43.49
N GLU A 138 -51.60 44.96 42.74
CA GLU A 138 -50.80 44.70 41.54
C GLU A 138 -49.45 44.02 41.88
N ILE A 139 -48.80 44.39 42.99
CA ILE A 139 -47.60 43.71 43.51
C ILE A 139 -47.93 42.26 43.92
N GLN A 140 -49.02 42.03 44.63
CA GLN A 140 -49.42 40.68 45.03
C GLN A 140 -49.68 39.77 43.83
N ASP A 141 -50.31 40.30 42.78
CA ASP A 141 -50.55 39.55 41.55
C ASP A 141 -49.25 39.32 40.76
N LEU A 142 -48.35 40.30 40.75
CA LEU A 142 -47.04 40.17 40.11
C LEU A 142 -46.16 39.14 40.81
N LEU A 143 -46.15 39.09 42.14
CA LEU A 143 -45.43 38.10 42.95
C LEU A 143 -45.87 36.66 42.66
N LYS A 144 -47.16 36.44 42.44
CA LYS A 144 -47.68 35.12 42.03
C LYS A 144 -47.17 34.74 40.64
N ARG A 145 -47.13 35.70 39.71
CA ARG A 145 -46.70 35.47 38.31
C ARG A 145 -45.19 35.38 38.15
N SER A 146 -44.40 35.92 39.07
CA SER A 146 -42.93 35.93 39.03
C SER A 146 -42.28 34.66 39.58
N GLN A 147 -43.06 33.63 39.93
CA GLN A 147 -42.54 32.31 40.31
C GLN A 147 -42.06 31.53 39.08
N VAL A 148 -41.09 32.09 38.37
CA VAL A 148 -40.42 31.48 37.23
C VAL A 148 -39.05 30.96 37.66
N SER A 149 -38.63 29.82 37.11
CA SER A 149 -37.32 29.22 37.39
C SER A 149 -36.62 28.85 36.10
N PHE A 150 -35.30 28.95 36.09
CA PHE A 150 -34.48 28.46 34.99
C PHE A 150 -34.58 26.93 34.92
N VAL A 151 -34.86 26.41 33.73
CA VAL A 151 -34.89 24.97 33.48
C VAL A 151 -33.76 24.62 32.54
N LEU A 152 -32.72 24.01 33.10
CA LEU A 152 -31.57 23.58 32.35
C LEU A 152 -32.01 22.57 31.26
N PRO A 153 -31.71 22.82 29.97
CA PRO A 153 -32.06 21.86 28.92
C PRO A 153 -31.36 20.50 29.11
N ALA A 154 -31.77 19.50 28.33
CA ALA A 154 -31.13 18.18 28.32
C ALA A 154 -29.67 18.25 27.84
N GLU A 155 -28.76 17.58 28.56
CA GLU A 155 -27.33 17.53 28.22
C GLU A 155 -27.09 16.96 26.82
N VAL A 156 -26.05 17.47 26.17
CA VAL A 156 -25.60 16.97 24.88
C VAL A 156 -24.37 16.12 25.14
N ASN A 157 -24.37 14.87 24.65
CA ASN A 157 -23.16 14.04 24.73
C ASN A 157 -22.05 14.67 23.88
N THR A 158 -20.92 14.97 24.51
CA THR A 158 -19.73 15.54 23.88
C THR A 158 -18.57 14.55 23.77
N GLU A 159 -18.79 13.28 24.12
CA GLU A 159 -17.80 12.23 23.93
C GLU A 159 -17.54 12.04 22.43
N VAL A 160 -16.27 12.08 22.04
CA VAL A 160 -15.81 11.78 20.68
C VAL A 160 -15.23 10.39 20.69
N ARG A 161 -15.91 9.45 20.02
CA ARG A 161 -15.39 8.08 19.87
C ARG A 161 -14.53 7.99 18.62
N SER A 162 -13.28 7.57 18.77
CA SER A 162 -12.51 7.05 17.65
C SER A 162 -13.23 5.81 17.13
N GLY A 163 -13.46 5.74 15.83
CA GLY A 163 -14.22 4.68 15.20
C GLY A 163 -13.73 3.28 15.59
N GLN A 164 -14.55 2.56 16.35
CA GLN A 164 -14.55 1.09 16.47
C GLN A 164 -15.94 0.60 16.10
#